data_AF-A0A524QYW1-F1
#
_entry.id   AF-A0A524QYW1-F1
#
_cell.length_a   1.000
_cell.length_b   1.000
_cell.length_c   1.000
_cell.angle_alpha   90.00
_cell.angle_beta   90.00
_cell.angle_gamma   90.00
#
_symmetry.space_group_name_H-M   'P 1'
#
loop_
_entity.id
_entity.type
_entity.pdbx_description
1 polymer ?
#
loop_
_entity_poly.entity_id
_entity_poly.type
_entity_poly.pdbx_seq_one_letter_code
_entity_poly.pdbx_strand_id
1 'polypeptide(L)'
;MNRLVTLTPLLMLLLFSEEAPAQTTPGSDIWAFRISGSTPAVDVGSAVRVTQRAGYDNQPHFAPGQRLILYTAIDSVGQADIWSYNLATGERKNVTRSEPESEYSATVMPSLRRFSAIRVEADSTQRLWSFESGGTNPEVVLKDIQPVGYHAWLDDDRLALFVLGSPATLQIASVAEGTAQVVAEDVGRSVHRVPGRKTVSFVQWAEGGAGWISEYDPETAETRRLAPLLEGNEFYAWDPGGVLIMGQGSRLFRWTPHESEGWEEIADLAPAGILAISRITLSAEGGWLAVVGAD
;
A
#
# COMPACT_ATOMS: atom_id res chain seq x y z
N MET A 1 -12.55 -23.35 75.43
CA MET A 1 -11.12 -23.36 75.02
C MET A 1 -11.05 -22.96 73.55
N ASN A 2 -10.21 -21.96 73.27
CA ASN A 2 -10.30 -20.99 72.18
C ASN A 2 -10.26 -21.59 70.76
N ARG A 3 -11.18 -21.14 69.89
CA ARG A 3 -11.04 -21.21 68.43
C ARG A 3 -10.38 -19.91 67.95
N LEU A 4 -9.21 -20.01 67.33
CA LEU A 4 -8.55 -18.90 66.62
C LEU A 4 -9.40 -18.52 65.40
N VAL A 5 -9.72 -17.23 65.29
CA VAL A 5 -10.24 -16.61 64.06
C VAL A 5 -9.05 -15.96 63.36
N THR A 6 -8.69 -16.46 62.19
CA THR A 6 -7.68 -15.86 61.31
C THR A 6 -8.32 -14.70 60.53
N LEU A 7 -7.84 -13.47 60.74
CA LEU A 7 -8.14 -12.32 59.88
C LEU A 7 -7.30 -12.39 58.61
N THR A 8 -7.96 -12.41 57.45
CA THR A 8 -7.32 -12.19 56.14
C THR A 8 -7.36 -10.69 55.82
N PRO A 9 -6.23 -10.03 55.47
CA PRO A 9 -6.26 -8.64 55.04
C PRO A 9 -6.81 -8.55 53.61
N LEU A 10 -7.80 -7.68 53.41
CA LEU A 10 -8.34 -7.31 52.11
C LEU A 10 -7.39 -6.28 51.47
N LEU A 11 -6.64 -6.70 50.45
CA LEU A 11 -5.78 -5.82 49.66
C LEU A 11 -6.65 -5.09 48.62
N MET A 12 -6.94 -3.80 48.84
CA MET A 12 -7.52 -2.93 47.81
C MET A 12 -6.44 -2.61 46.76
N LEU A 13 -6.60 -3.13 45.55
CA LEU A 13 -5.79 -2.74 44.39
C LEU A 13 -6.39 -1.47 43.79
N LEU A 14 -5.69 -0.34 43.94
CA LEU A 14 -5.94 0.88 43.17
C LEU A 14 -5.44 0.65 41.73
N LEU A 15 -6.37 0.58 40.78
CA LEU A 15 -6.05 0.59 39.35
C LEU A 15 -5.72 2.02 38.94
N PHE A 16 -4.43 2.35 38.83
CA PHE A 16 -3.99 3.50 38.06
C PHE A 16 -4.15 3.16 36.58
N SER A 17 -5.01 3.90 35.87
CA SER A 17 -4.99 3.90 34.40
C SER A 17 -3.75 4.67 33.97
N GLU A 18 -2.69 3.97 33.59
CA GLU A 18 -1.61 4.58 32.81
C GLU A 18 -2.16 4.85 31.41
N GLU A 19 -2.41 6.13 31.10
CA GLU A 19 -2.55 6.57 29.72
C GLU A 19 -1.23 6.27 29.00
N ALA A 20 -1.24 5.25 28.16
CA ALA A 20 -0.10 4.94 27.30
C ALA A 20 0.20 6.16 26.42
N PRO A 21 1.47 6.60 26.31
CA PRO A 21 1.80 7.72 25.45
C PRO A 21 1.39 7.39 24.01
N ALA A 22 0.65 8.30 23.38
CA ALA A 22 0.31 8.21 21.97
C ALA A 22 1.59 8.00 21.17
N GLN A 23 1.74 6.84 20.52
CA GLN A 23 2.87 6.59 19.64
C GLN A 23 2.77 7.57 18.47
N THR A 24 3.66 8.56 18.43
CA THR A 24 3.84 9.38 17.24
C THR A 24 4.33 8.46 16.14
N THR A 25 3.46 8.13 15.18
CA THR A 25 3.89 7.47 13.95
C THR A 25 5.02 8.30 13.35
N PRO A 26 6.22 7.72 13.10
CA PRO A 26 7.30 8.45 12.46
C PRO A 26 6.77 9.11 11.19
N GLY A 27 7.12 10.39 11.01
CA GLY A 27 6.68 11.13 9.83
C GLY A 27 7.18 10.45 8.57
N SER A 28 6.36 10.40 7.54
CA SER A 28 6.74 9.92 6.22
C SER A 28 6.34 10.92 5.17
N ASP A 29 7.20 11.12 4.18
CA ASP A 29 6.96 12.03 3.07
C ASP A 29 7.05 11.30 1.74
N ILE A 30 6.50 11.92 0.70
CA ILE A 30 6.48 11.40 -0.66
C ILE A 30 7.41 12.24 -1.54
N TRP A 31 8.25 11.55 -2.30
CA TRP A 31 9.04 12.14 -3.38
C TRP A 31 8.65 11.53 -4.70
N ALA A 32 8.65 12.34 -5.76
CA ALA A 32 8.48 11.89 -7.14
C ALA A 32 9.74 12.22 -7.94
N PHE A 33 10.11 11.31 -8.84
CA PHE A 33 11.29 11.40 -9.70
C PHE A 33 10.89 11.10 -11.13
N ARG A 34 11.52 11.78 -12.08
CA ARG A 34 11.45 11.37 -13.48
C ARG A 34 12.27 10.11 -13.70
N ILE A 35 11.70 9.23 -14.51
CA ILE A 35 12.39 8.04 -15.02
C ILE A 35 12.39 8.08 -16.54
N SER A 36 13.44 7.53 -17.14
CA SER A 36 13.58 7.48 -18.60
C SER A 36 14.02 6.10 -19.08
N GLY A 37 13.68 5.80 -20.34
CA GLY A 37 14.07 4.56 -21.02
C GLY A 37 13.15 3.36 -20.74
N SER A 38 13.39 2.28 -21.48
CA SER A 38 12.83 0.94 -21.25
C SER A 38 13.51 0.21 -20.08
N THR A 39 14.51 0.83 -19.49
CA THR A 39 15.27 0.35 -18.36
C THR A 39 15.33 1.51 -17.38
N PRO A 40 14.70 1.44 -16.20
CA PRO A 40 14.49 2.62 -15.37
C PRO A 40 15.82 3.25 -14.94
N ALA A 41 16.20 4.34 -15.62
CA ALA A 41 17.22 5.26 -15.15
C ALA A 41 16.51 6.39 -14.42
N VAL A 42 16.75 6.48 -13.11
CA VAL A 42 16.12 7.49 -12.24
C VAL A 42 16.94 8.76 -12.28
N ASP A 43 16.32 9.87 -12.68
CA ASP A 43 16.95 11.18 -12.60
C ASP A 43 16.80 11.73 -11.18
N VAL A 44 17.77 11.45 -10.31
CA VAL A 44 17.76 11.92 -8.92
C VAL A 44 17.71 13.45 -8.83
N GLY A 45 18.25 14.16 -9.81
CA GLY A 45 18.20 15.63 -9.89
C GLY A 45 16.80 16.19 -10.17
N SER A 46 15.87 15.35 -10.61
CA SER A 46 14.48 15.73 -10.89
C SER A 46 13.53 15.62 -9.68
N ALA A 47 14.07 15.36 -8.48
CA ALA A 47 13.29 15.14 -7.27
C ALA A 47 12.26 16.26 -7.03
N VAL A 48 10.99 15.86 -6.93
CA VAL A 48 9.88 16.69 -6.49
C VAL A 48 9.42 16.18 -5.14
N ARG A 49 9.55 17.02 -4.11
CA ARG A 49 9.04 16.71 -2.77
C ARG A 49 7.51 16.94 -2.73
N VAL A 50 6.75 15.86 -2.90
CA VAL A 50 5.27 15.84 -3.00
C VAL A 50 4.65 16.23 -1.67
N THR A 51 5.22 15.78 -0.55
CA THR A 51 4.84 16.22 0.79
C THR A 51 6.06 16.68 1.57
N GLN A 52 5.85 17.67 2.43
CA GLN A 52 6.88 18.21 3.32
C GLN A 52 6.20 18.69 4.59
N ARG A 53 5.86 17.74 5.46
CA ARG A 53 5.16 18.07 6.70
C ARG A 53 5.40 16.99 7.77
N ALA A 54 5.07 17.33 9.00
CA ALA A 54 4.91 16.30 10.02
C ALA A 54 3.65 15.47 9.74
N GLY A 55 3.74 14.17 9.96
CA GLY A 55 2.62 13.24 9.88
C GLY A 55 2.88 12.09 8.91
N TYR A 56 1.84 11.30 8.70
CA TYR A 56 1.87 10.14 7.82
C TYR A 56 1.41 10.56 6.43
N ASP A 57 2.30 10.58 5.45
CA ASP A 57 1.97 10.64 4.03
C ASP A 57 2.45 9.37 3.34
N ASN A 58 1.52 8.60 2.75
CA ASN A 58 1.81 7.24 2.33
C ASN A 58 0.94 6.77 1.15
N GLN A 59 1.22 5.55 0.69
CA GLN A 59 0.48 4.83 -0.35
C GLN A 59 0.21 5.66 -1.61
N PRO A 60 1.25 6.30 -2.20
CA PRO A 60 1.06 7.08 -3.42
C PRO A 60 0.59 6.18 -4.57
N HIS A 61 -0.26 6.74 -5.42
CA HIS A 61 -0.75 6.14 -6.65
C HIS A 61 -0.85 7.19 -7.75
N PHE A 62 -0.19 6.94 -8.88
CA PHE A 62 -0.31 7.83 -10.04
C PHE A 62 -1.67 7.60 -10.73
N ALA A 63 -2.46 8.65 -10.84
CA ALA A 63 -3.60 8.63 -11.74
C ALA A 63 -3.13 8.65 -13.21
N PRO A 64 -3.94 8.11 -14.15
CA PRO A 64 -3.63 8.17 -15.56
C PRO A 64 -3.33 9.58 -16.08
N GLY A 65 -2.47 9.67 -17.08
CA GLY A 65 -1.97 10.92 -17.63
C GLY A 65 -0.75 11.51 -16.90
N GLN A 66 -0.17 10.78 -15.93
CA GLN A 66 1.10 11.08 -15.26
C GLN A 66 1.19 12.47 -14.57
N ARG A 67 0.06 13.05 -14.16
CA ARG A 67 0.02 14.42 -13.59
C ARG A 67 -0.42 14.48 -12.15
N LEU A 68 -1.25 13.54 -11.72
CA LEU A 68 -1.88 13.55 -10.41
C LEU A 68 -1.42 12.35 -9.61
N ILE A 69 -1.00 12.57 -8.37
CA ILE A 69 -0.72 11.52 -7.39
C ILE A 69 -1.85 11.55 -6.37
N LEU A 70 -2.56 10.45 -6.20
CA LEU A 70 -3.41 10.20 -5.04
C LEU A 70 -2.54 9.62 -3.92
N TYR A 71 -2.77 10.02 -2.68
CA TYR A 71 -2.02 9.50 -1.54
C TYR A 71 -2.86 9.60 -0.27
N THR A 72 -2.51 8.82 0.74
CA THR A 72 -3.11 8.90 2.06
C THR A 72 -2.35 9.90 2.91
N ALA A 73 -3.06 10.79 3.60
CA ALA A 73 -2.48 11.70 4.57
C ALA A 73 -3.24 11.60 5.89
N ILE A 74 -2.52 11.41 7.01
CA ILE A 74 -3.10 11.55 8.35
C ILE A 74 -2.89 12.99 8.83
N ASP A 75 -3.98 13.67 9.16
CA ASP A 75 -3.96 15.04 9.63
C ASP A 75 -3.66 15.13 11.15
N SER A 76 -3.74 16.34 11.71
CA SER A 76 -3.45 16.57 13.13
C SER A 76 -4.49 15.98 14.09
N VAL A 77 -5.69 15.63 13.62
CA VAL A 77 -6.72 14.99 14.47
C VAL A 77 -6.66 13.46 14.39
N GLY A 78 -5.75 12.91 13.60
CA GLY A 78 -5.47 11.47 13.53
C GLY A 78 -6.33 10.73 12.52
N GLN A 79 -7.14 11.43 11.73
CA GLN A 79 -7.92 10.86 10.64
C GLN A 79 -7.06 10.74 9.38
N ALA A 80 -7.19 9.62 8.65
CA ALA A 80 -6.61 9.47 7.31
C ALA A 80 -7.64 9.83 6.22
N ASP A 81 -7.28 10.76 5.35
CA ASP A 81 -8.04 11.06 4.13
C ASP A 81 -7.19 10.76 2.88
N ILE A 82 -7.85 10.61 1.73
CA ILE A 82 -7.20 10.62 0.42
C ILE A 82 -6.99 12.05 -0.03
N TRP A 83 -5.74 12.37 -0.34
CA TRP A 83 -5.30 13.64 -0.92
C TRP A 83 -4.86 13.45 -2.36
N SER A 84 -4.80 14.56 -3.08
CA SER A 84 -4.23 14.60 -4.43
C SER A 84 -3.15 15.67 -4.54
N TYR A 85 -2.11 15.39 -5.31
CA TYR A 85 -1.05 16.31 -5.67
C TYR A 85 -0.89 16.40 -7.18
N ASN A 86 -0.92 17.62 -7.73
CA ASN A 86 -0.67 17.87 -9.14
C ASN A 86 0.81 18.21 -9.38
N LEU A 87 1.52 17.34 -10.08
CA LEU A 87 2.96 17.49 -10.38
C LEU A 87 3.30 18.70 -11.25
N ALA A 88 2.34 19.21 -12.04
CA ALA A 88 2.56 20.35 -12.92
C ALA A 88 2.34 21.69 -12.21
N THR A 89 1.35 21.76 -11.31
CA THR A 89 0.96 23.01 -10.63
C THR A 89 1.46 23.10 -9.18
N GLY A 90 1.82 21.97 -8.58
CA GLY A 90 2.13 21.86 -7.16
C GLY A 90 0.91 21.92 -6.24
N GLU A 91 -0.31 21.92 -6.79
CA GLU A 91 -1.55 22.00 -6.04
C GLU A 91 -1.79 20.74 -5.20
N ARG A 92 -2.16 20.93 -3.93
CA ARG A 92 -2.59 19.88 -2.99
C ARG A 92 -4.05 20.06 -2.66
N LYS A 93 -4.82 18.97 -2.69
CA LYS A 93 -6.24 19.00 -2.35
C LYS A 93 -6.59 17.79 -1.49
N ASN A 94 -7.28 18.03 -0.37
CA ASN A 94 -7.95 16.97 0.38
C ASN A 94 -9.18 16.50 -0.41
N VAL A 95 -9.16 15.25 -0.88
CA VAL A 95 -10.15 14.68 -1.81
C VAL A 95 -11.29 14.06 -1.03
N THR A 96 -11.01 13.09 -0.15
CA THR A 96 -12.02 12.55 0.77
C THR A 96 -12.00 13.37 2.07
N ARG A 97 -13.14 13.60 2.69
CA ARG A 97 -13.26 14.38 3.94
C ARG A 97 -14.24 13.64 4.81
N SER A 98 -13.76 12.57 5.39
CA SER A 98 -14.62 11.42 5.70
C SER A 98 -14.92 11.25 7.18
N GLU A 99 -14.75 12.29 8.00
CA GLU A 99 -14.91 12.21 9.46
C GLU A 99 -16.24 11.57 9.88
N PRO A 100 -16.20 10.53 10.75
CA PRO A 100 -15.06 10.02 11.56
C PRO A 100 -14.27 8.84 10.95
N GLU A 101 -14.48 8.50 9.68
CA GLU A 101 -13.92 7.31 9.02
C GLU A 101 -12.52 7.61 8.43
N SER A 102 -11.75 6.59 8.05
CA SER A 102 -10.40 6.79 7.48
C SER A 102 -10.19 6.02 6.20
N GLU A 103 -9.53 6.62 5.21
CA GLU A 103 -9.24 6.00 3.92
C GLU A 103 -7.75 5.81 3.66
N TYR A 104 -7.42 4.70 2.98
CA TYR A 104 -6.05 4.29 2.64
C TYR A 104 -5.95 3.73 1.23
N SER A 105 -4.74 3.76 0.65
CA SER A 105 -4.38 3.02 -0.57
C SER A 105 -5.28 3.32 -1.78
N ALA A 106 -5.50 4.60 -2.07
CA ALA A 106 -6.33 5.00 -3.21
C ALA A 106 -5.78 4.50 -4.55
N THR A 107 -6.63 3.91 -5.38
CA THR A 107 -6.30 3.40 -6.72
C THR A 107 -7.39 3.84 -7.71
N VAL A 108 -7.00 4.45 -8.83
CA VAL A 108 -7.95 4.78 -9.91
C VAL A 108 -8.50 3.50 -10.52
N MET A 109 -9.82 3.39 -10.63
CA MET A 109 -10.46 2.21 -11.20
C MET A 109 -10.25 2.14 -12.71
N PRO A 110 -10.24 0.95 -13.34
CA PRO A 110 -9.96 0.81 -14.79
C PRO A 110 -10.90 1.61 -15.69
N SER A 111 -12.17 1.77 -15.32
CA SER A 111 -13.14 2.64 -16.01
C SER A 111 -12.78 4.13 -16.06
N LEU A 112 -11.81 4.58 -15.26
CA LEU A 112 -11.34 5.97 -15.12
C LEU A 112 -12.38 6.96 -14.58
N ARG A 113 -13.54 6.48 -14.13
CA ARG A 113 -14.63 7.33 -13.62
C ARG A 113 -14.57 7.56 -12.12
N ARG A 114 -13.96 6.62 -11.40
CA ARG A 114 -13.92 6.54 -9.95
C ARG A 114 -12.53 6.14 -9.49
N PHE A 115 -12.22 6.43 -8.24
CA PHE A 115 -11.12 5.76 -7.55
C PHE A 115 -11.69 4.91 -6.42
N SER A 116 -10.89 3.97 -5.98
CA SER A 116 -11.21 3.03 -4.90
C SER A 116 -10.22 3.22 -3.77
N ALA A 117 -10.65 3.07 -2.53
CA ALA A 117 -9.80 3.17 -1.34
C ALA A 117 -10.27 2.17 -0.28
N ILE A 118 -9.34 1.72 0.55
CA ILE A 118 -9.66 0.93 1.74
C ILE A 118 -10.18 1.89 2.80
N ARG A 119 -11.40 1.67 3.25
CA ARG A 119 -12.04 2.49 4.28
C ARG A 119 -12.12 1.72 5.58
N VAL A 120 -11.65 2.33 6.66
CA VAL A 120 -11.94 1.95 8.04
C VAL A 120 -13.16 2.75 8.46
N GLU A 121 -14.28 2.05 8.60
CA GLU A 121 -15.59 2.60 8.93
C GLU A 121 -15.69 2.93 10.42
N ALA A 122 -16.72 3.68 10.80
CA ALA A 122 -16.89 4.14 12.18
C ALA A 122 -17.01 2.99 13.20
N ASP A 123 -17.45 1.80 12.76
CA ASP A 123 -17.56 0.59 13.56
C ASP A 123 -16.30 -0.31 13.48
N SER A 124 -15.21 0.21 12.91
CA SER A 124 -13.94 -0.50 12.62
C SER A 124 -14.03 -1.56 11.52
N THR A 125 -15.17 -1.69 10.81
CA THR A 125 -15.24 -2.49 9.60
C THR A 125 -14.26 -1.96 8.56
N GLN A 126 -13.49 -2.84 7.92
CA GLN A 126 -12.49 -2.46 6.93
C GLN A 126 -12.80 -3.07 5.56
N ARG A 127 -13.26 -2.25 4.62
CA ARG A 127 -13.74 -2.69 3.30
C ARG A 127 -13.21 -1.83 2.17
N LEU A 128 -13.32 -2.36 0.94
CA LEU A 128 -13.05 -1.60 -0.27
C LEU A 128 -14.25 -0.71 -0.61
N TRP A 129 -14.02 0.60 -0.69
CA TRP A 129 -14.99 1.60 -1.11
C TRP A 129 -14.54 2.25 -2.42
N SER A 130 -15.48 2.86 -3.14
CA SER A 130 -15.21 3.68 -4.31
C SER A 130 -15.83 5.06 -4.17
N PHE A 131 -15.25 6.03 -4.87
CA PHE A 131 -15.63 7.43 -4.86
C PHE A 131 -15.54 7.98 -6.28
N GLU A 132 -16.37 8.96 -6.60
CA GLU A 132 -16.14 9.79 -7.78
C GLU A 132 -14.81 10.55 -7.63
N SER A 133 -14.24 11.04 -8.73
CA SER A 133 -12.93 11.72 -8.73
C SER A 133 -12.80 12.89 -7.75
N GLY A 134 -13.92 13.49 -7.34
CA GLY A 134 -13.97 14.56 -6.34
C GLY A 134 -14.02 14.11 -4.89
N GLY A 135 -13.99 12.79 -4.62
CA GLY A 135 -14.19 12.22 -3.28
C GLY A 135 -15.66 12.10 -2.87
N THR A 136 -16.59 12.23 -3.83
CA THR A 136 -18.04 12.25 -3.60
C THR A 136 -18.71 10.92 -3.95
N ASN A 137 -19.97 10.78 -3.54
CA ASN A 137 -20.81 9.60 -3.79
C ASN A 137 -20.12 8.28 -3.41
N PRO A 138 -19.78 8.09 -2.12
CA PRO A 138 -19.07 6.89 -1.65
C PRO A 138 -19.96 5.63 -1.78
N GLU A 139 -19.38 4.54 -2.29
CA GLU A 139 -20.08 3.26 -2.48
C GLU A 139 -19.20 2.10 -2.03
N VAL A 140 -19.74 1.19 -1.23
CA VAL A 140 -19.07 -0.09 -0.89
C VAL A 140 -18.94 -0.93 -2.15
N VAL A 141 -17.74 -1.39 -2.49
CA VAL A 141 -17.47 -2.19 -3.69
C VAL A 141 -17.84 -3.65 -3.45
N LEU A 142 -17.46 -4.21 -2.30
CA LEU A 142 -17.69 -5.60 -1.91
C LEU A 142 -18.23 -5.64 -0.49
N LYS A 143 -19.51 -5.96 -0.32
CA LYS A 143 -20.21 -5.80 0.98
C LYS A 143 -19.77 -6.80 2.03
N ASP A 144 -19.49 -8.04 1.59
CA ASP A 144 -19.29 -9.19 2.47
C ASP A 144 -17.82 -9.59 2.61
N ILE A 145 -16.90 -8.89 1.92
CA ILE A 145 -15.46 -9.20 1.95
C ILE A 145 -14.73 -8.17 2.82
N GLN A 146 -14.24 -8.66 3.96
CA GLN A 146 -13.54 -7.89 4.98
C GLN A 146 -12.68 -8.83 5.84
N PRO A 147 -11.65 -8.35 6.54
CA PRO A 147 -11.05 -7.02 6.46
C PRO A 147 -10.07 -6.90 5.26
N VAL A 148 -10.30 -5.96 4.34
CA VAL A 148 -9.43 -5.76 3.16
C VAL A 148 -8.34 -4.74 3.48
N GLY A 149 -7.06 -5.06 3.25
CA GLY A 149 -5.94 -4.15 3.53
C GLY A 149 -5.32 -3.47 2.32
N TYR A 150 -5.28 -4.17 1.17
CA TYR A 150 -4.76 -3.66 -0.11
C TYR A 150 -5.51 -4.34 -1.26
N HIS A 151 -5.50 -3.72 -2.43
CA HIS A 151 -6.16 -4.25 -3.62
C HIS A 151 -5.45 -3.87 -4.91
N ALA A 152 -5.67 -4.66 -5.95
CA ALA A 152 -5.31 -4.35 -7.33
C ALA A 152 -6.45 -4.72 -8.28
N TRP A 153 -6.82 -3.82 -9.17
CA TRP A 153 -7.80 -4.09 -10.22
C TRP A 153 -7.16 -4.85 -11.38
N LEU A 154 -7.76 -5.96 -11.80
CA LEU A 154 -7.37 -6.67 -13.03
C LEU A 154 -8.11 -6.10 -14.25
N ASP A 155 -9.38 -5.78 -14.06
CA ASP A 155 -10.31 -5.15 -15.01
C ASP A 155 -11.49 -4.52 -14.24
N ASP A 156 -12.56 -4.09 -14.92
CA ASP A 156 -13.69 -3.41 -14.28
C ASP A 156 -14.53 -4.29 -13.35
N ASP A 157 -14.35 -5.62 -13.38
CA ASP A 157 -15.08 -6.56 -12.52
C ASP A 157 -14.19 -7.29 -11.52
N ARG A 158 -12.95 -7.61 -11.90
CA ARG A 158 -12.09 -8.49 -11.10
C ARG A 158 -11.05 -7.74 -10.29
N LEU A 159 -10.95 -8.14 -9.03
CA LEU A 159 -10.04 -7.59 -8.03
C LEU A 159 -9.15 -8.68 -7.46
N ALA A 160 -7.89 -8.34 -7.21
CA ALA A 160 -7.06 -9.05 -6.25
C ALA A 160 -7.05 -8.29 -4.93
N LEU A 161 -7.26 -9.00 -3.83
CA LEU A 161 -7.40 -8.43 -2.49
C LEU A 161 -6.39 -9.07 -1.56
N PHE A 162 -5.65 -8.24 -0.83
CA PHE A 162 -5.00 -8.65 0.40
C PHE A 162 -6.03 -8.56 1.53
N VAL A 163 -6.42 -9.70 2.10
CA VAL A 163 -7.37 -9.78 3.21
C VAL A 163 -6.61 -10.15 4.49
N LEU A 164 -6.77 -9.32 5.54
CA LEU A 164 -6.05 -9.50 6.79
C LEU A 164 -6.55 -10.77 7.52
N GLY A 165 -5.64 -11.43 8.21
CA GLY A 165 -5.87 -12.63 8.99
C GLY A 165 -4.56 -13.18 9.52
N SER A 166 -4.65 -14.32 10.21
CA SER A 166 -3.49 -15.10 10.66
C SER A 166 -3.67 -16.54 10.17
N PRO A 167 -3.23 -16.88 8.94
CA PRO A 167 -2.44 -16.04 8.01
C PRO A 167 -3.29 -15.04 7.19
N ALA A 168 -2.63 -14.05 6.60
CA ALA A 168 -3.26 -13.18 5.61
C ALA A 168 -3.44 -13.91 4.27
N THR A 169 -4.45 -13.54 3.49
CA THR A 169 -4.79 -14.24 2.23
C THR A 169 -4.81 -13.31 1.03
N LEU A 170 -4.44 -13.86 -0.14
CA LEU A 170 -4.75 -13.27 -1.43
C LEU A 170 -6.08 -13.86 -1.90
N GLN A 171 -7.02 -12.98 -2.23
CA GLN A 171 -8.33 -13.37 -2.75
C GLN A 171 -8.58 -12.73 -4.10
N ILE A 172 -9.16 -13.49 -5.04
CA ILE A 172 -9.67 -12.97 -6.30
C ILE A 172 -11.18 -12.81 -6.18
N ALA A 173 -11.66 -11.58 -6.36
CA ALA A 173 -13.06 -11.22 -6.20
C ALA A 173 -13.70 -10.79 -7.52
N SER A 174 -15.00 -11.05 -7.67
CA SER A 174 -15.85 -10.44 -8.69
C SER A 174 -16.75 -9.40 -8.04
N VAL A 175 -16.76 -8.19 -8.58
CA VAL A 175 -17.63 -7.10 -8.12
C VAL A 175 -19.09 -7.38 -8.46
N ALA A 176 -19.37 -7.91 -9.66
CA ALA A 176 -20.72 -8.23 -10.09
C ALA A 176 -21.37 -9.33 -9.22
N GLU A 177 -20.59 -10.35 -8.84
CA GLU A 177 -21.09 -11.45 -8.00
C GLU A 177 -21.01 -11.12 -6.51
N GLY A 178 -20.14 -10.21 -6.09
CA GLY A 178 -19.88 -9.90 -4.69
C GLY A 178 -19.16 -11.02 -3.93
N THR A 179 -18.58 -11.98 -4.64
CA THR A 179 -17.92 -13.17 -4.10
C THR A 179 -16.40 -13.08 -4.28
N ALA A 180 -15.66 -13.87 -3.49
CA ALA A 180 -14.22 -14.02 -3.65
C ALA A 180 -13.76 -15.45 -3.39
N GLN A 181 -12.67 -15.83 -4.04
CA GLN A 181 -11.96 -17.07 -3.84
C GLN A 181 -10.59 -16.79 -3.23
N VAL A 182 -10.23 -17.51 -2.17
CA VAL A 182 -8.85 -17.54 -1.65
C VAL A 182 -7.98 -18.31 -2.63
N VAL A 183 -6.88 -17.68 -3.08
CA VAL A 183 -5.94 -18.27 -4.05
C VAL A 183 -4.52 -18.45 -3.49
N ALA A 184 -4.19 -17.75 -2.41
CA ALA A 184 -2.95 -17.96 -1.65
C ALA A 184 -3.11 -17.54 -0.18
N GLU A 185 -2.32 -18.13 0.69
CA GLU A 185 -2.18 -17.79 2.12
C GLU A 185 -0.76 -17.31 2.40
N ASP A 186 -0.49 -16.73 3.57
CA ASP A 186 0.83 -16.19 3.96
C ASP A 186 1.37 -15.15 2.97
N VAL A 187 0.51 -14.23 2.55
CA VAL A 187 0.85 -13.19 1.58
C VAL A 187 1.25 -11.88 2.24
N GLY A 188 2.04 -11.07 1.52
CA GLY A 188 2.35 -9.69 1.90
C GLY A 188 1.36 -8.67 1.34
N ARG A 189 1.55 -7.41 1.72
CA ARG A 189 0.67 -6.27 1.43
C ARG A 189 0.79 -5.76 -0.02
N SER A 190 1.90 -6.05 -0.68
CA SER A 190 2.17 -5.57 -2.04
C SER A 190 1.51 -6.50 -3.07
N VAL A 191 0.35 -6.08 -3.56
CA VAL A 191 -0.45 -6.76 -4.58
C VAL A 191 -0.62 -5.82 -5.77
N HIS A 192 -0.29 -6.28 -6.97
CA HIS A 192 -0.29 -5.46 -8.18
C HIS A 192 -0.81 -6.24 -9.37
N ARG A 193 -1.43 -5.56 -10.33
CA ARG A 193 -1.66 -6.12 -11.66
C ARG A 193 -0.33 -6.12 -12.42
N VAL A 194 0.00 -7.22 -13.11
CA VAL A 194 1.19 -7.25 -13.97
C VAL A 194 0.92 -6.44 -15.25
N PRO A 195 1.79 -5.47 -15.61
CA PRO A 195 1.62 -4.65 -16.81
C PRO A 195 1.39 -5.47 -18.07
N GLY A 196 0.44 -5.04 -18.89
CA GLY A 196 0.09 -5.71 -20.16
C GLY A 196 -0.61 -7.06 -20.01
N ARG A 197 -0.86 -7.55 -18.78
CA ARG A 197 -1.46 -8.88 -18.53
C ARG A 197 -2.73 -8.78 -17.68
N LYS A 198 -3.50 -9.85 -17.63
CA LYS A 198 -4.65 -10.01 -16.71
C LYS A 198 -4.28 -10.94 -15.56
N THR A 199 -3.03 -10.82 -15.09
CA THR A 199 -2.47 -11.58 -13.98
C THR A 199 -2.12 -10.63 -12.84
N VAL A 200 -1.94 -11.20 -11.65
CA VAL A 200 -1.67 -10.46 -10.42
C VAL A 200 -0.33 -10.90 -9.89
N SER A 201 0.55 -9.97 -9.56
CA SER A 201 1.70 -10.24 -8.74
C SER A 201 1.43 -9.93 -7.28
N PHE A 202 2.03 -10.70 -6.39
CA PHE A 202 1.89 -10.53 -4.95
C PHE A 202 3.14 -11.03 -4.22
N VAL A 203 3.33 -10.59 -2.98
CA VAL A 203 4.34 -11.19 -2.09
C VAL A 203 3.81 -12.48 -1.49
N GLN A 204 4.57 -13.56 -1.63
CA GLN A 204 4.35 -14.82 -0.95
C GLN A 204 5.48 -15.06 0.06
N TRP A 205 5.13 -15.28 1.33
CA TRP A 205 6.07 -15.70 2.35
C TRP A 205 6.18 -17.23 2.39
N ALA A 206 7.38 -17.73 2.65
CA ALA A 206 7.63 -19.09 3.07
C ALA A 206 7.80 -19.19 4.58
N GLU A 207 7.65 -20.41 5.07
CA GLU A 207 8.11 -20.79 6.39
C GLU A 207 9.60 -20.42 6.55
N GLY A 208 9.94 -19.76 7.67
CA GLY A 208 11.30 -19.26 7.94
C GLY A 208 11.58 -17.84 7.45
N GLY A 209 10.59 -17.14 6.86
CA GLY A 209 10.66 -15.70 6.59
C GLY A 209 11.29 -15.30 5.24
N ALA A 210 11.69 -16.27 4.42
CA ALA A 210 12.02 -15.99 3.02
C ALA A 210 10.76 -15.57 2.25
N GLY A 211 10.87 -14.63 1.33
CA GLY A 211 9.75 -14.15 0.53
C GLY A 211 10.08 -14.04 -0.95
N TRP A 212 9.05 -14.17 -1.78
CA TRP A 212 9.14 -13.99 -3.24
C TRP A 212 8.02 -13.11 -3.75
N ILE A 213 8.30 -12.41 -4.83
CA ILE A 213 7.26 -11.89 -5.72
C ILE A 213 6.79 -13.06 -6.57
N SER A 214 5.52 -13.40 -6.47
CA SER A 214 4.83 -14.44 -7.23
C SER A 214 3.84 -13.80 -8.20
N GLU A 215 3.51 -14.49 -9.29
CA GLU A 215 2.43 -14.12 -10.23
C GLU A 215 1.39 -15.23 -10.25
N TYR A 216 0.13 -14.85 -10.07
CA TYR A 216 -1.06 -15.69 -10.18
C TYR A 216 -1.84 -15.33 -11.46
N ASP A 217 -2.22 -16.35 -12.22
CA ASP A 217 -3.11 -16.24 -13.38
C ASP A 217 -4.53 -16.72 -13.01
N PRO A 218 -5.53 -15.83 -12.94
CA PRO A 218 -6.91 -16.22 -12.63
C PRO A 218 -7.58 -17.11 -13.67
N GLU A 219 -7.09 -17.13 -14.92
CA GLU A 219 -7.68 -17.96 -15.97
C GLU A 219 -7.21 -19.42 -15.87
N THR A 220 -5.95 -19.64 -15.46
CA THR A 220 -5.37 -20.99 -15.35
C THR A 220 -5.29 -21.50 -13.91
N ALA A 221 -5.50 -20.60 -12.93
CA ALA A 221 -5.25 -20.83 -11.51
C ALA A 221 -3.80 -21.22 -11.18
N GLU A 222 -2.84 -20.92 -12.06
CA GLU A 222 -1.43 -21.22 -11.84
C GLU A 222 -0.73 -20.09 -11.09
N THR A 223 0.19 -20.46 -10.20
CA THR A 223 1.10 -19.53 -9.51
C THR A 223 2.53 -19.84 -9.90
N ARG A 224 3.32 -18.81 -10.24
CA ARG A 224 4.76 -18.93 -10.50
C ARG A 224 5.56 -17.89 -9.73
N ARG A 225 6.79 -18.25 -9.34
CA ARG A 225 7.74 -17.30 -8.71
C ARG A 225 8.41 -16.44 -9.78
N LEU A 226 8.59 -15.16 -9.49
CA LEU A 226 9.24 -14.19 -10.38
C LEU A 226 10.61 -13.76 -9.87
N ALA A 227 10.68 -13.35 -8.60
CA ALA A 227 11.89 -12.79 -7.99
C ALA A 227 11.91 -13.05 -6.48
N PRO A 228 13.09 -13.28 -5.86
CA PRO A 228 13.21 -13.21 -4.40
C PRO A 228 13.02 -11.78 -3.92
N LEU A 229 12.55 -11.57 -2.69
CA LEU A 229 12.53 -10.25 -2.07
C LEU A 229 13.92 -9.82 -1.60
N LEU A 230 14.15 -8.51 -1.56
CA LEU A 230 15.20 -7.95 -0.71
C LEU A 230 14.84 -8.19 0.77
N GLU A 231 15.84 -8.46 1.60
CA GLU A 231 15.64 -8.84 2.99
C GLU A 231 14.85 -7.78 3.78
N GLY A 232 13.84 -8.22 4.53
CA GLY A 232 13.00 -7.33 5.35
C GLY A 232 12.06 -6.42 4.55
N ASN A 233 11.86 -6.71 3.27
CA ASN A 233 11.10 -5.87 2.37
C ASN A 233 9.98 -6.63 1.67
N GLU A 234 8.88 -5.95 1.38
CA GLU A 234 7.74 -6.51 0.66
C GLU A 234 7.18 -5.57 -0.41
N PHE A 235 7.64 -4.31 -0.46
CA PHE A 235 7.08 -3.31 -1.37
C PHE A 235 7.91 -3.25 -2.65
N TYR A 236 7.21 -3.49 -3.75
CA TYR A 236 7.75 -3.41 -5.09
C TYR A 236 6.74 -2.70 -5.98
N ALA A 237 7.21 -2.27 -7.15
CA ALA A 237 6.37 -1.74 -8.20
C ALA A 237 6.82 -2.28 -9.56
N TRP A 238 5.93 -2.22 -10.54
CA TRP A 238 6.27 -2.56 -11.92
C TRP A 238 6.48 -1.30 -12.74
N ASP A 239 7.48 -1.32 -13.62
CA ASP A 239 7.52 -0.40 -14.75
C ASP A 239 6.62 -0.90 -15.90
N PRO A 240 6.26 -0.04 -16.86
CA PRO A 240 5.42 -0.45 -18.00
C PRO A 240 6.06 -1.51 -18.91
N GLY A 241 7.39 -1.68 -18.83
CA GLY A 241 8.15 -2.68 -19.59
C GLY A 241 8.16 -4.06 -18.94
N GLY A 242 7.60 -4.22 -17.74
CA GLY A 242 7.62 -5.49 -17.00
C GLY A 242 8.90 -5.71 -16.20
N VAL A 243 9.57 -4.63 -15.78
CA VAL A 243 10.68 -4.66 -14.82
C VAL A 243 10.13 -4.39 -13.43
N LEU A 244 10.55 -5.21 -12.45
CA LEU A 244 10.26 -5.01 -11.05
C LEU A 244 11.24 -4.02 -10.44
N ILE A 245 10.75 -3.12 -9.60
CA ILE A 245 11.56 -2.15 -8.85
C ILE A 245 11.27 -2.29 -7.35
N MET A 246 12.33 -2.38 -6.55
CA MET A 246 12.28 -2.35 -5.09
C MET A 246 13.22 -1.26 -4.56
N GLY A 247 12.90 -0.71 -3.39
CA GLY A 247 13.79 0.23 -2.68
C GLY A 247 14.27 -0.36 -1.35
N GLN A 248 15.56 -0.27 -1.04
CA GLN A 248 16.15 -0.71 0.22
C GLN A 248 17.09 0.37 0.76
N GLY A 249 16.84 0.86 1.98
CA GLY A 249 17.51 2.06 2.46
C GLY A 249 17.23 3.23 1.50
N SER A 250 18.26 3.93 1.04
CA SER A 250 18.14 4.99 0.04
C SER A 250 18.19 4.50 -1.41
N ARG A 251 18.45 3.21 -1.64
CA ARG A 251 18.82 2.68 -2.95
C ARG A 251 17.63 2.02 -3.65
N LEU A 252 17.61 2.13 -4.97
CA LEU A 252 16.65 1.47 -5.85
C LEU A 252 17.31 0.32 -6.58
N PHE A 253 16.57 -0.77 -6.72
CA PHE A 253 17.00 -2.00 -7.36
C PHE A 253 15.99 -2.42 -8.41
N ARG A 254 16.47 -3.00 -9.51
CA ARG A 254 15.65 -3.57 -10.56
C ARG A 254 15.81 -5.09 -10.69
N TRP A 255 14.77 -5.74 -11.19
CA TRP A 255 14.77 -7.14 -11.57
C TRP A 255 13.91 -7.33 -12.83
N THR A 256 14.48 -7.95 -13.86
CA THR A 256 13.74 -8.35 -15.06
C THR A 256 13.42 -9.85 -14.97
N PRO A 257 12.13 -10.23 -14.86
CA PRO A 257 11.75 -11.64 -14.77
C PRO A 257 12.30 -12.46 -15.93
N HIS A 258 12.84 -13.66 -15.64
CA HIS A 258 13.46 -14.60 -16.61
C HIS A 258 14.80 -14.15 -17.22
N GLU A 259 15.27 -12.94 -16.95
CA GLU A 259 16.54 -12.41 -17.47
C GLU A 259 17.57 -12.14 -16.36
N SER A 260 17.13 -11.65 -15.21
CA SER A 260 18.02 -11.30 -14.09
C SER A 260 18.45 -12.53 -13.28
N GLU A 261 19.74 -12.57 -12.92
CA GLU A 261 20.29 -13.53 -11.94
C GLU A 261 20.27 -12.97 -10.50
N GLY A 262 20.05 -11.66 -10.35
CA GLY A 262 20.13 -10.93 -9.09
C GLY A 262 19.47 -9.55 -9.21
N TRP A 263 19.14 -8.94 -8.07
CA TRP A 263 18.70 -7.54 -8.03
C TRP A 263 19.88 -6.61 -8.39
N GLU A 264 19.69 -5.74 -9.36
CA GLU A 264 20.69 -4.77 -9.80
C GLU A 264 20.36 -3.39 -9.26
N GLU A 265 21.31 -2.75 -8.58
CA GLU A 265 21.16 -1.37 -8.11
C GLU A 265 21.12 -0.40 -9.31
N ILE A 266 20.14 0.51 -9.32
CA ILE A 266 19.93 1.46 -10.42
C ILE A 266 20.06 2.94 -10.01
N ALA A 267 19.93 3.24 -8.72
CA ALA A 267 20.05 4.60 -8.21
C ALA A 267 20.24 4.62 -6.68
N ASP A 268 20.86 5.70 -6.19
CA ASP A 268 20.88 6.09 -4.78
C ASP A 268 20.15 7.43 -4.61
N LEU A 269 19.10 7.45 -3.80
CA LEU A 269 18.27 8.62 -3.54
C LEU A 269 18.73 9.45 -2.33
N ALA A 270 19.81 9.04 -1.65
CA ALA A 270 20.39 9.79 -0.53
C ALA A 270 20.71 11.26 -0.88
N PRO A 271 21.21 11.61 -2.09
CA PRO A 271 21.40 13.01 -2.47
C PRO A 271 20.12 13.86 -2.51
N ALA A 272 18.94 13.22 -2.62
CA ALA A 272 17.64 13.88 -2.51
C ALA A 272 17.10 13.96 -1.08
N GLY A 273 17.88 13.50 -0.09
CA GLY A 273 17.52 13.49 1.34
C GLY A 273 16.82 12.23 1.82
N ILE A 274 16.63 11.22 0.97
CA ILE A 274 15.88 10.00 1.34
C ILE A 274 16.83 8.97 1.92
N LEU A 275 16.61 8.59 3.18
CA LEU A 275 17.47 7.63 3.89
C LEU A 275 16.88 6.21 3.93
N ALA A 276 15.55 6.11 3.96
CA ALA A 276 14.86 4.83 4.06
C ALA A 276 13.56 4.85 3.24
N ILE A 277 13.58 4.15 2.11
CA ILE A 277 12.42 3.91 1.26
C ILE A 277 11.51 2.87 1.93
N SER A 278 10.25 3.23 2.14
CA SER A 278 9.25 2.37 2.76
C SER A 278 8.13 1.96 1.80
N ARG A 279 7.91 2.72 0.72
CA ARG A 279 7.00 2.37 -0.39
C ARG A 279 7.56 2.87 -1.71
N ILE A 280 7.10 2.25 -2.78
CA ILE A 280 7.44 2.62 -4.15
C ILE A 280 6.21 2.44 -5.06
N THR A 281 6.06 3.30 -6.04
CA THR A 281 5.05 3.20 -7.11
C THR A 281 5.59 3.83 -8.39
N LEU A 282 5.13 3.37 -9.54
CA LEU A 282 5.47 3.95 -10.85
C LEU A 282 4.17 4.32 -11.58
N SER A 283 4.24 5.34 -12.44
CA SER A 283 3.12 5.66 -13.33
C SER A 283 2.94 4.57 -14.39
N ALA A 284 1.69 4.23 -14.68
CA ALA A 284 1.34 3.14 -15.61
C ALA A 284 1.85 3.39 -17.05
N GLU A 285 1.98 4.65 -17.44
CA GLU A 285 2.53 5.06 -18.73
C GLU A 285 4.06 5.27 -18.68
N GLY A 286 4.70 5.02 -17.53
CA GLY A 286 6.11 5.30 -17.29
C GLY A 286 6.38 6.79 -17.07
N GLY A 287 7.65 7.18 -16.99
CA GLY A 287 8.04 8.59 -16.87
C GLY A 287 8.13 9.11 -15.44
N TRP A 288 7.40 8.53 -14.49
CA TRP A 288 7.50 8.88 -13.07
C TRP A 288 7.60 7.66 -12.15
N LEU A 289 8.36 7.86 -11.08
CA LEU A 289 8.49 6.98 -9.92
C LEU A 289 8.22 7.82 -8.69
N ALA A 290 7.46 7.31 -7.73
CA ALA A 290 7.31 7.93 -6.41
C ALA A 290 7.72 6.95 -5.31
N VAL A 291 8.37 7.48 -4.28
CA VAL A 291 8.74 6.74 -3.07
C VAL A 291 8.18 7.42 -1.84
N VAL A 292 7.90 6.62 -0.82
CA VAL A 292 7.68 7.12 0.54
C VAL A 292 8.97 6.95 1.32
N GLY A 293 9.49 8.03 1.87
CA GLY A 293 10.72 8.07 2.66
C GLY A 293 10.51 8.64 4.05
N ALA A 294 11.37 8.25 4.99
CA ALA A 294 11.63 9.05 6.18
C ALA A 294 12.85 9.95 5.93
N ASP A 295 12.75 11.21 6.36
CA ASP A 295 13.84 12.18 6.45
C ASP A 295 14.77 11.87 7.65
#